data_AF-A0A202BEX5-F1
#
_entry.id   AF-A0A202BEX5-F1
#
_cell.length_a   1.000
_cell.length_b   1.000
_cell.length_c   1.000
_cell.angle_alpha   90.00
_cell.angle_beta   90.00
_cell.angle_gamma   90.00
#
_symmetry.space_group_name_H-M   'P 1'
#
loop_
_entity.id
_entity.type
_entity.pdbx_description
1 polymer ?
#
loop_
_entity_poly.entity_id
_entity_poly.type
_entity_poly.pdbx_seq_one_letter_code
_entity_poly.pdbx_strand_id
1 'polypeptide(L)'
;MNRLSHLISAGLLALAAGAATAADALPQPARVFSERNGGSAAAVKLAALRYAAFWNTGDPRYAELALDPDFLDRTLPEGRRQGTAGPLQASQTFRAAVPDLKVEVTDMVLAADRVALRLHFTGHFSGKFGDIQGSGQAVDFQAFDLYRVKNGRIAENWHLEDNLTLLKQLGALKP
;
A
#
# COMPACT_ATOMS: atom_id res chain seq x y z
N MET A 1 3.43 15.44 -68.81
CA MET A 1 2.62 14.43 -68.09
C MET A 1 3.57 13.54 -67.29
N ASN A 2 3.10 13.05 -66.15
CA ASN A 2 3.76 12.24 -65.10
C ASN A 2 4.64 12.97 -64.08
N ARG A 3 4.02 13.31 -62.94
CA ARG A 3 4.67 13.47 -61.64
C ARG A 3 4.91 12.08 -61.05
N LEU A 4 6.16 11.74 -60.72
CA LEU A 4 6.51 10.57 -59.92
C LEU A 4 6.60 10.98 -58.45
N SER A 5 5.68 10.49 -57.64
CA SER A 5 5.66 10.59 -56.19
C SER A 5 6.49 9.47 -55.58
N HIS A 6 7.61 9.83 -54.93
CA HIS A 6 8.34 8.92 -54.03
C HIS A 6 7.72 9.01 -52.64
N LEU A 7 7.00 7.96 -52.24
CA LEU A 7 6.56 7.73 -50.87
C LEU A 7 7.72 7.08 -50.10
N ILE A 8 8.28 7.80 -49.14
CA ILE A 8 9.18 7.26 -48.13
C ILE A 8 8.29 6.63 -47.05
N SER A 9 8.24 5.31 -46.99
CA SER A 9 7.62 4.59 -45.87
C SER A 9 8.54 4.71 -44.64
N ALA A 10 8.22 5.64 -43.74
CA ALA A 10 8.78 5.65 -42.40
C ALA A 10 8.08 4.57 -41.56
N GLY A 11 8.79 3.49 -41.25
CA GLY A 11 8.32 2.47 -40.32
C GLY A 11 8.19 3.06 -38.92
N LEU A 12 6.96 3.05 -38.38
CA LEU A 12 6.73 3.30 -36.96
C LEU A 12 7.31 2.12 -36.16
N LEU A 13 8.45 2.33 -35.50
CA LEU A 13 8.85 1.50 -34.37
C LEU A 13 7.93 1.86 -33.20
N ALA A 14 6.90 1.05 -32.97
CA ALA A 14 6.11 1.14 -31.75
C ALA A 14 6.98 0.69 -30.57
N LEU A 15 7.44 1.66 -29.77
CA LEU A 15 7.97 1.39 -28.43
C LEU A 15 6.82 0.89 -27.57
N ALA A 16 6.69 -0.43 -27.46
CA ALA A 16 5.93 -1.04 -26.37
C ALA A 16 6.66 -0.72 -25.06
N ALA A 17 6.27 0.36 -24.40
CA ALA A 17 6.59 0.57 -22.99
C ALA A 17 5.95 -0.59 -22.23
N GLY A 18 6.76 -1.59 -21.89
CA GLY A 18 6.32 -2.72 -21.09
C GLY A 18 5.73 -2.21 -19.80
N ALA A 19 4.44 -2.47 -19.59
CA ALA A 19 3.83 -2.36 -18.28
C ALA A 19 4.63 -3.29 -17.35
N ALA A 20 5.49 -2.71 -16.51
CA ALA A 20 6.09 -3.43 -15.39
C ALA A 20 4.92 -4.10 -14.67
N THR A 21 4.88 -5.43 -14.73
CA THR A 21 3.75 -6.17 -14.19
C THR A 21 3.70 -5.90 -12.70
N ALA A 22 2.52 -5.80 -12.10
CA ALA A 22 2.35 -5.48 -10.67
C ALA A 22 3.15 -6.42 -9.73
N ALA A 23 3.69 -7.52 -10.22
CA ALA A 23 4.60 -8.41 -9.50
C ALA A 23 5.95 -7.76 -9.11
N ASP A 24 6.47 -6.78 -9.88
CA ASP A 24 7.86 -6.30 -9.72
C ASP A 24 8.09 -5.32 -8.54
N ALA A 25 7.04 -4.85 -7.85
CA ALA A 25 7.16 -3.86 -6.76
C ALA A 25 6.62 -4.33 -5.41
N LEU A 26 6.48 -5.64 -5.19
CA LEU A 26 6.09 -6.16 -3.88
C LEU A 26 7.23 -5.95 -2.86
N PRO A 27 6.94 -5.41 -1.66
CA PRO A 27 7.95 -5.25 -0.63
C PRO A 27 8.46 -6.61 -0.16
N GLN A 28 9.73 -6.66 0.21
CA GLN A 28 10.33 -7.84 0.84
C GLN A 28 10.30 -7.64 2.36
N PRO A 29 9.63 -8.51 3.14
CA PRO A 29 9.68 -8.40 4.59
C PRO A 29 11.10 -8.62 5.09
N ALA A 30 11.57 -7.79 6.01
CA ALA A 30 12.90 -7.95 6.59
C ALA A 30 13.02 -9.29 7.36
N ARG A 31 11.92 -9.71 8.01
CA ARG A 31 11.82 -10.99 8.73
C ARG A 31 10.49 -11.67 8.45
N VAL A 32 10.54 -12.99 8.27
CA VAL A 32 9.36 -13.83 8.05
C VAL A 32 9.39 -15.01 9.01
N PHE A 33 8.29 -15.21 9.72
CA PHE A 33 8.05 -16.32 10.64
C PHE A 33 6.84 -17.11 10.16
N SER A 34 6.93 -18.44 10.12
CA SER A 34 5.82 -19.30 9.69
C SER A 34 5.90 -20.68 10.34
N GLU A 35 4.74 -21.34 10.46
CA GLU A 35 4.70 -22.77 10.76
C GLU A 35 5.31 -23.58 9.61
N ARG A 36 5.91 -24.74 9.91
CA ARG A 36 6.68 -25.54 8.93
C ARG A 36 5.86 -26.16 7.79
N ASN A 37 4.53 -26.31 7.92
CA ASN A 37 3.71 -27.18 7.06
C ASN A 37 2.35 -26.57 6.64
N GLY A 38 2.30 -25.32 6.15
CA GLY A 38 1.05 -24.68 5.71
C GLY A 38 0.97 -24.45 4.19
N GLY A 39 0.14 -25.20 3.46
CA GLY A 39 -0.07 -25.02 2.02
C GLY A 39 -0.73 -23.68 1.62
N SER A 40 -1.44 -23.02 2.55
CA SER A 40 -2.06 -21.70 2.35
C SER A 40 -1.08 -20.52 2.42
N ALA A 41 0.16 -20.74 2.88
CA ALA A 41 1.09 -19.67 3.23
C ALA A 41 1.44 -18.75 2.04
N ALA A 42 1.53 -19.28 0.82
CA ALA A 42 1.89 -18.48 -0.34
C ALA A 42 0.80 -17.45 -0.73
N ALA A 43 -0.46 -17.88 -0.76
CA ALA A 43 -1.59 -16.99 -1.09
C ALA A 43 -1.82 -15.94 0.01
N VAL A 44 -1.72 -16.34 1.27
CA VAL A 44 -1.80 -15.44 2.43
C VAL A 44 -0.70 -14.39 2.39
N LYS A 45 0.55 -14.82 2.18
CA LYS A 45 1.70 -13.92 2.03
C LYS A 45 1.51 -12.95 0.87
N LEU A 46 1.07 -13.44 -0.29
CA LEU A 46 0.88 -12.60 -1.48
C LEU A 46 -0.19 -11.53 -1.26
N ALA A 47 -1.31 -11.87 -0.61
CA ALA A 47 -2.36 -10.90 -0.28
C ALA A 47 -1.82 -9.77 0.62
N ALA A 48 -1.10 -10.14 1.69
CA ALA A 48 -0.45 -9.17 2.59
C ALA A 48 0.58 -8.29 1.88
N LEU A 49 1.44 -8.87 1.04
CA LEU A 49 2.46 -8.11 0.31
C LEU A 49 1.86 -7.13 -0.69
N ARG A 50 0.76 -7.51 -1.36
CA ARG A 50 0.03 -6.58 -2.23
C ARG A 50 -0.53 -5.42 -1.42
N TYR A 51 -1.14 -5.67 -0.27
CA TYR A 51 -1.68 -4.58 0.54
C TYR A 51 -0.58 -3.67 1.12
N ALA A 52 0.57 -4.23 1.51
CA ALA A 52 1.75 -3.44 1.87
C ALA A 52 2.29 -2.63 0.67
N ALA A 53 2.30 -3.20 -0.55
CA ALA A 53 2.68 -2.47 -1.76
C ALA A 53 1.72 -1.32 -2.06
N PHE A 54 0.42 -1.48 -1.83
CA PHE A 54 -0.55 -0.39 -1.89
C PHE A 54 -0.19 0.74 -0.91
N TRP A 55 0.10 0.41 0.35
CA TRP A 55 0.50 1.40 1.35
C TRP A 55 1.87 2.04 1.08
N ASN A 56 2.77 1.36 0.36
CA ASN A 56 4.04 1.95 -0.04
C ASN A 56 3.91 2.87 -1.27
N THR A 57 3.18 2.43 -2.30
CA THR A 57 3.13 3.09 -3.63
C THR A 57 1.96 4.04 -3.83
N GLY A 58 0.81 3.76 -3.21
CA GLY A 58 -0.45 4.47 -3.42
C GLY A 58 -1.21 3.99 -4.65
N ASP A 59 -0.70 2.98 -5.37
CA ASP A 59 -1.35 2.45 -6.56
C ASP A 59 -2.58 1.61 -6.17
N PRO A 60 -3.80 2.03 -6.54
CA PRO A 60 -5.05 1.39 -6.12
C PRO A 60 -5.16 -0.07 -6.59
N ARG A 61 -4.49 -0.44 -7.69
CA ARG A 61 -4.54 -1.81 -8.23
C ARG A 61 -4.06 -2.83 -7.20
N TYR A 62 -3.10 -2.46 -6.35
CA TYR A 62 -2.62 -3.34 -5.29
C TYR A 62 -3.69 -3.61 -4.22
N ALA A 63 -4.46 -2.59 -3.83
CA ALA A 63 -5.58 -2.78 -2.91
C ALA A 63 -6.68 -3.64 -3.55
N GLU A 64 -7.01 -3.39 -4.81
CA GLU A 64 -7.99 -4.18 -5.58
C GLU A 64 -7.58 -5.65 -5.74
N LEU A 65 -6.29 -5.95 -5.82
CA LEU A 65 -5.76 -7.32 -5.88
C LEU A 65 -5.61 -7.98 -4.51
N ALA A 66 -5.46 -7.20 -3.44
CA ALA A 66 -5.24 -7.69 -2.09
C ALA A 66 -6.54 -7.92 -1.32
N LEU A 67 -7.50 -7.02 -1.44
CA LEU A 67 -8.72 -7.03 -0.64
C LEU A 67 -9.81 -7.88 -1.30
N ASP A 68 -10.61 -8.52 -0.46
CA ASP A 68 -11.82 -9.23 -0.87
C ASP A 68 -12.92 -8.20 -1.22
N PRO A 69 -13.80 -8.47 -2.21
CA PRO A 69 -14.94 -7.58 -2.49
C PRO A 69 -15.83 -7.32 -1.27
N ASP A 70 -15.94 -8.28 -0.36
CA ASP A 70 -16.68 -8.18 0.90
C ASP A 70 -15.77 -7.87 2.10
N PHE A 71 -14.61 -7.24 1.85
CA PHE A 71 -13.63 -6.89 2.89
C PHE A 71 -14.25 -6.05 4.02
N LEU A 72 -13.96 -6.46 5.26
CA LEU A 72 -14.37 -5.76 6.48
C LEU A 72 -13.17 -5.27 7.28
N ASP A 73 -13.08 -3.95 7.42
CA ASP A 73 -12.25 -3.29 8.41
C ASP A 73 -12.89 -3.42 9.80
N ARG A 74 -12.24 -4.21 10.67
CA ARG A 74 -12.71 -4.50 12.03
C ARG A 74 -12.25 -3.47 13.05
N THR A 75 -11.39 -2.55 12.65
CA THR A 75 -10.90 -1.41 13.44
C THR A 75 -11.23 -0.09 12.72
N LEU A 76 -12.33 -0.09 11.97
CA LEU A 76 -12.75 1.03 11.11
C LEU A 76 -12.78 2.35 11.89
N PRO A 77 -11.91 3.31 11.56
CA PRO A 77 -11.92 4.61 12.21
C PRO A 77 -13.22 5.37 11.95
N GLU A 78 -13.62 6.19 12.93
CA GLU A 78 -14.82 7.01 12.82
C GLU A 78 -14.80 7.86 11.54
N GLY A 79 -15.92 7.88 10.81
CA GLY A 79 -16.06 8.61 9.54
C GLY A 79 -15.41 7.96 8.32
N ARG A 80 -14.62 6.88 8.46
CA ARG A 80 -14.07 6.14 7.33
C ARG A 80 -15.14 5.23 6.72
N ARG A 81 -15.17 5.15 5.38
CA ARG A 81 -16.03 4.19 4.66
C ARG A 81 -15.52 2.76 4.83
N GLN A 82 -16.45 1.83 5.02
CA GLN A 82 -16.15 0.39 5.01
C GLN A 82 -15.75 -0.10 3.60
N GLY A 83 -15.04 -1.24 3.52
CA GLY A 83 -14.59 -1.86 2.29
C GLY A 83 -13.34 -1.20 1.69
N THR A 84 -12.94 -1.62 0.48
CA THR A 84 -11.75 -1.12 -0.24
C THR A 84 -11.72 0.41 -0.37
N ALA A 85 -12.88 1.04 -0.43
CA ALA A 85 -13.03 2.47 -0.59
C ALA A 85 -12.45 3.30 0.59
N GLY A 86 -12.39 2.71 1.80
CA GLY A 86 -11.80 3.33 2.99
C GLY A 86 -10.29 3.48 2.90
N PRO A 87 -9.53 2.38 2.78
CA PRO A 87 -8.07 2.42 2.61
C PRO A 87 -7.60 3.28 1.43
N LEU A 88 -8.30 3.24 0.29
CA LEU A 88 -7.98 4.08 -0.88
C LEU A 88 -8.00 5.57 -0.52
N GLN A 89 -9.07 6.02 0.14
CA GLN A 89 -9.19 7.40 0.59
C GLN A 89 -8.12 7.74 1.65
N ALA A 90 -7.89 6.84 2.61
CA ALA A 90 -6.90 7.06 3.66
C ALA A 90 -5.48 7.21 3.10
N SER A 91 -5.08 6.38 2.14
CA SER A 91 -3.77 6.48 1.48
C SER A 91 -3.62 7.78 0.70
N GLN A 92 -4.66 8.20 -0.04
CA GLN A 92 -4.66 9.48 -0.76
C GLN A 92 -4.51 10.67 0.20
N THR A 93 -5.30 10.71 1.27
CA THR A 93 -5.22 11.77 2.28
C THR A 93 -3.85 11.80 2.94
N PHE A 94 -3.30 10.65 3.30
CA PHE A 94 -2.01 10.62 3.99
C PHE A 94 -0.85 11.03 3.08
N ARG A 95 -0.87 10.65 1.79
CA ARG A 95 0.12 11.12 0.82
C ARG A 95 -0.01 12.59 0.46
N ALA A 96 -1.21 13.17 0.57
CA ALA A 96 -1.36 14.62 0.45
C ALA A 96 -0.64 15.37 1.59
N ALA A 97 -0.44 14.74 2.75
CA ALA A 97 0.39 15.26 3.83
C ALA A 97 1.87 14.86 3.66
N VAL A 98 2.15 13.60 3.32
CA VAL A 98 3.50 13.00 3.25
C VAL A 98 3.73 12.45 1.83
N PRO A 99 4.07 13.30 0.84
CA PRO A 99 4.13 12.89 -0.58
C PRO A 99 5.19 11.84 -0.89
N ASP A 100 6.26 11.79 -0.10
CA ASP A 100 7.38 10.85 -0.24
C ASP A 100 7.26 9.63 0.68
N LEU A 101 6.05 9.33 1.15
CA LEU A 101 5.77 8.22 2.06
C LEU A 101 6.37 6.90 1.58
N LYS A 102 7.11 6.24 2.46
CA LYS A 102 7.60 4.87 2.30
C LYS A 102 7.05 3.99 3.40
N VAL A 103 6.77 2.74 3.05
CA VAL A 103 6.27 1.73 3.97
C VAL A 103 7.09 0.46 3.82
N GLU A 104 7.69 0.03 4.92
CA GLU A 104 8.48 -1.19 5.01
C GLU A 104 7.76 -2.25 5.84
N VAL A 105 7.85 -3.51 5.41
CA VAL A 105 7.37 -4.65 6.20
C VAL A 105 8.54 -5.17 7.04
N THR A 106 8.59 -4.79 8.31
CA THR A 106 9.70 -5.19 9.20
C THR A 106 9.58 -6.63 9.69
N ASP A 107 8.35 -7.08 9.98
CA ASP A 107 8.05 -8.44 10.42
C ASP A 107 6.78 -8.94 9.75
N MET A 108 6.78 -10.22 9.41
CA MET A 108 5.62 -10.94 8.93
C MET A 108 5.51 -12.29 9.64
N VAL A 109 4.37 -12.56 10.26
CA VAL A 109 4.06 -13.83 10.91
C VAL A 109 2.89 -14.49 10.18
N LEU A 110 3.10 -15.68 9.64
CA LEU A 110 2.11 -16.45 8.88
C LEU A 110 1.60 -17.62 9.71
N ALA A 111 0.28 -17.74 9.85
CA ALA A 111 -0.38 -18.84 10.55
C ALA A 111 -1.71 -19.20 9.88
N ALA A 112 -1.80 -20.40 9.30
CA ALA A 112 -2.98 -20.89 8.59
C ALA A 112 -3.57 -19.87 7.58
N ASP A 113 -4.75 -19.32 7.85
CA ASP A 113 -5.45 -18.33 7.02
C ASP A 113 -5.19 -16.89 7.45
N ARG A 114 -4.23 -16.65 8.35
CA ARG A 114 -3.93 -15.35 8.93
C ARG A 114 -2.49 -14.93 8.72
N VAL A 115 -2.29 -13.62 8.74
CA VAL A 115 -0.98 -13.00 8.70
C VAL A 115 -0.96 -11.75 9.57
N ALA A 116 0.04 -11.65 10.44
CA ALA A 116 0.31 -10.45 11.21
C ALA A 116 1.53 -9.74 10.63
N LEU A 117 1.48 -8.41 10.53
CA LEU A 117 2.56 -7.57 10.04
C LEU A 117 2.94 -6.53 11.10
N ARG A 118 4.25 -6.24 11.17
CA ARG A 118 4.75 -4.99 11.74
C ARG A 118 5.30 -4.13 10.62
N LEU A 119 4.73 -2.95 10.45
CA LEU A 119 5.02 -2.01 9.39
C LEU A 119 5.76 -0.79 9.94
N HIS A 120 6.64 -0.21 9.14
CA HIS A 120 7.34 1.04 9.45
C HIS A 120 7.07 2.06 8.36
N PHE A 121 6.49 3.19 8.74
CA PHE A 121 6.11 4.29 7.85
C PHE A 121 7.10 5.43 8.04
N THR A 122 7.69 5.91 6.95
CA THR A 122 8.64 7.02 6.95
C THR A 122 8.35 8.01 5.83
N GLY A 123 8.75 9.27 6.02
CA GLY A 123 8.65 10.32 5.00
C GLY A 123 8.84 11.70 5.59
N HIS A 124 8.43 12.73 4.85
CA HIS A 124 8.49 14.13 5.26
C HIS A 124 7.13 14.80 5.13
N PHE A 125 6.62 15.35 6.24
CA PHE A 125 5.40 16.14 6.23
C PHE A 125 5.68 17.49 5.57
N SER A 126 5.47 17.54 4.26
CA SER A 126 5.68 18.71 3.41
C SER A 126 4.40 19.18 2.72
N GLY A 127 3.34 18.38 2.80
CA GLY A 127 2.01 18.70 2.32
C GLY A 127 1.09 19.25 3.40
N LYS A 128 -0.21 18.94 3.32
CA LYS A 128 -1.22 19.48 4.23
C LYS A 128 -1.99 18.38 4.96
N PHE A 129 -2.20 18.54 6.26
CA PHE A 129 -3.02 17.66 7.09
C PHE A 129 -4.03 18.48 7.89
N GLY A 130 -5.32 18.38 7.57
CA GLY A 130 -6.33 19.30 8.11
C GLY A 130 -5.97 20.73 7.74
N ASP A 131 -5.88 21.62 8.72
CA ASP A 131 -5.43 23.01 8.53
C ASP A 131 -3.92 23.22 8.73
N ILE A 132 -3.18 22.15 9.03
CA ILE A 132 -1.75 22.21 9.33
C ILE A 132 -0.96 22.04 8.03
N GLN A 133 -0.07 22.99 7.76
CA GLN A 133 0.89 22.93 6.67
C GLN A 133 2.21 22.34 7.16
N GLY A 134 2.68 21.29 6.51
CA GLY A 134 3.98 20.69 6.75
C GLY A 134 5.12 21.57 6.25
N SER A 135 6.26 21.50 6.94
CA SER A 135 7.50 22.24 6.64
C SER A 135 8.66 21.33 6.24
N GLY A 136 8.39 20.03 6.03
CA GLY A 136 9.37 19.01 5.71
C GLY A 136 9.89 18.24 6.93
N GLN A 137 9.25 18.35 8.10
CA GLN A 137 9.64 17.57 9.27
C GLN A 137 9.48 16.06 9.04
N ALA A 138 10.38 15.28 9.63
CA ALA A 138 10.37 13.83 9.50
C ALA A 138 9.10 13.22 10.11
N VAL A 139 8.54 12.25 9.40
CA VAL A 139 7.51 11.33 9.87
C VAL A 139 8.15 9.95 10.01
N ASP A 140 7.97 9.33 11.17
CA ASP A 140 8.52 8.02 11.52
C ASP A 140 7.62 7.36 12.56
N PHE A 141 6.81 6.40 12.16
CA PHE A 141 5.92 5.69 13.07
C PHE A 141 5.70 4.24 12.65
N GLN A 142 5.19 3.43 13.58
CA GLN A 142 4.91 2.01 13.35
C GLN A 142 3.42 1.75 13.23
N ALA A 143 3.08 0.68 12.51
CA ALA A 143 1.74 0.10 12.51
C ALA A 143 1.80 -1.42 12.66
N PHE A 144 0.74 -1.98 13.22
CA PHE A 144 0.56 -3.41 13.39
C PHE A 144 -0.76 -3.84 12.80
N ASP A 145 -0.68 -4.84 11.94
CA ASP A 145 -1.84 -5.32 11.21
C ASP A 145 -2.00 -6.82 11.43
N LEU A 146 -3.24 -7.26 11.56
CA LEU A 146 -3.63 -8.67 11.51
C LEU A 146 -4.67 -8.83 10.41
N TYR A 147 -4.41 -9.73 9.46
CA TYR A 147 -5.33 -10.04 8.38
C TYR A 147 -5.86 -11.46 8.52
N ARG A 148 -7.15 -11.64 8.22
CA ARG A 148 -7.71 -12.94 7.83
C ARG A 148 -7.87 -12.98 6.31
N VAL A 149 -7.32 -14.01 5.69
CA VAL A 149 -7.30 -14.19 4.24
C VAL A 149 -8.24 -15.33 3.86
N LYS A 150 -9.10 -15.09 2.87
CA LYS A 150 -9.99 -16.06 2.26
C LYS A 150 -9.78 -16.02 0.75
N ASN A 151 -9.67 -17.17 0.10
CA ASN A 151 -9.51 -17.26 -1.36
C ASN A 151 -8.36 -16.38 -1.92
N GLY A 152 -7.26 -16.26 -1.14
CA GLY A 152 -6.10 -15.45 -1.53
C GLY A 152 -6.29 -13.94 -1.45
N ARG A 153 -7.34 -13.46 -0.77
CA ARG A 153 -7.64 -12.04 -0.53
C ARG A 153 -7.92 -11.77 0.94
N ILE A 154 -7.59 -10.58 1.41
CA ILE A 154 -7.86 -10.13 2.78
C ILE A 154 -9.36 -9.91 2.92
N ALA A 155 -10.02 -10.74 3.71
CA ALA A 155 -11.44 -10.62 4.01
C ALA A 155 -11.70 -9.75 5.24
N GLU A 156 -10.77 -9.73 6.20
CA GLU A 156 -10.87 -8.90 7.39
C GLU A 156 -9.49 -8.38 7.78
N ASN A 157 -9.41 -7.15 8.26
CA ASN A 157 -8.23 -6.65 8.97
C ASN A 157 -8.58 -6.07 10.34
N TRP A 158 -7.60 -6.16 11.24
CA TRP A 158 -7.49 -5.37 12.45
C TRP A 158 -6.16 -4.63 12.34
N HIS A 159 -6.15 -3.32 12.62
CA HIS A 159 -4.94 -2.51 12.51
C HIS A 159 -4.82 -1.55 13.70
N LEU A 160 -3.56 -1.22 14.02
CA LEU A 160 -3.21 -0.24 15.01
C LEU A 160 -1.98 0.53 14.54
N GLU A 161 -2.17 1.81 14.25
CA GLU A 161 -1.08 2.76 14.00
C GLU A 161 -0.68 3.47 15.29
N ASP A 162 0.61 3.79 15.44
CA ASP A 162 1.09 4.71 16.48
C ASP A 162 0.72 6.17 16.14
N ASN A 163 -0.58 6.45 16.19
CA ASN A 163 -1.16 7.75 15.90
C ASN A 163 -0.70 8.82 16.90
N LEU A 164 -0.33 8.44 18.13
CA LEU A 164 0.18 9.40 19.11
C LEU A 164 1.53 9.97 18.65
N THR A 165 2.45 9.10 18.24
CA THR A 165 3.74 9.53 17.66
C THR A 165 3.53 10.34 16.39
N LEU A 166 2.67 9.85 15.48
CA LEU A 166 2.37 10.56 14.22
C LEU A 166 1.81 11.96 14.47
N LEU A 167 0.76 12.10 15.29
CA LEU A 167 0.12 13.41 15.52
C LEU A 167 1.05 14.42 16.20
N LYS A 168 1.98 13.95 17.04
CA LYS A 168 3.05 14.80 17.59
C LYS A 168 4.03 15.26 16.50
N GLN A 169 4.46 14.37 15.61
CA GLN A 169 5.33 14.71 14.47
C GLN A 169 4.67 15.66 13.48
N LEU A 170 3.36 15.55 13.29
CA LEU A 170 2.58 16.48 12.46
C LEU A 170 2.33 17.83 13.15
N GLY A 171 2.63 17.97 14.44
CA GLY A 171 2.32 19.18 15.22
C GLY A 171 0.82 19.34 15.50
N ALA A 172 0.01 18.30 15.26
CA ALA A 172 -1.43 18.28 15.53
C ALA A 172 -1.74 18.05 17.02
N LEU A 173 -0.79 17.46 17.75
CA LEU A 173 -0.87 17.27 19.19
C LEU A 173 0.36 17.87 19.86
N LYS A 174 0.14 18.79 20.80
CA LYS A 174 1.22 19.36 21.62
C LYS A 174 1.71 18.33 22.67
N PRO A 175 2.95 18.45 23.15
CA PRO A 175 3.54 17.52 24.12
C PRO A 175 2.65 17.25 25.35
#